data_AF-A0A930SDH9-F1
#
_entry.id   AF-A0A930SDH9-F1
#
_cell.length_a   1.000
_cell.length_b   1.000
_cell.length_c   1.000
_cell.angle_alpha   90.00
_cell.angle_beta   90.00
_cell.angle_gamma   90.00
#
_symmetry.space_group_name_H-M   'P 1'
#
loop_
_entity.id
_entity.type
_entity.pdbx_description
1 polymer ?
#
loop_
_entity_poly.entity_id
_entity_poly.type
_entity_poly.pdbx_seq_one_letter_code
_entity_poly.pdbx_strand_id
1 'polypeptide(L)'
;MEGQAVTTNPWLIMAINMTVVFVVLILLGVLMTIVHLIDPTKKKKEVPPSAPVAAPAATPVAAPSASAQNEDEVVAAIVGAIVAMGYSSEQIASIRPTA
;
A
#
# COMPACT_ATOMS: atom_id res chain seq x y z
N MET A 1 35.14 7.93 -25.68
CA MET A 1 34.29 6.91 -25.04
C MET A 1 35.02 6.49 -23.79
N GLU A 2 34.71 7.17 -22.70
CA GLU A 2 35.39 7.00 -21.41
C GLU A 2 35.07 5.59 -20.91
N GLY A 3 36.13 4.82 -20.63
CA GLY A 3 36.01 3.44 -20.21
C GLY A 3 35.15 3.36 -18.97
N GLN A 4 34.03 2.63 -19.08
CA GLN A 4 33.25 2.17 -17.94
C GLN A 4 34.23 1.58 -16.92
N ALA A 5 34.34 2.19 -15.74
CA ALA A 5 35.22 1.72 -14.68
C ALA A 5 34.69 0.38 -14.13
N VAL A 6 34.97 -0.70 -14.86
CA VAL A 6 34.76 -2.06 -14.38
C VAL A 6 35.82 -2.32 -13.32
N THR A 7 35.38 -2.45 -12.07
CA THR A 7 36.26 -2.80 -10.96
C THR A 7 36.93 -4.15 -11.25
N THR A 8 38.26 -4.20 -11.23
CA THR A 8 39.04 -5.39 -11.62
C THR A 8 39.37 -6.28 -10.41
N ASN A 9 38.94 -5.90 -9.20
CA ASN A 9 39.25 -6.62 -7.98
C ASN A 9 38.24 -7.76 -7.74
N PRO A 10 38.65 -9.04 -7.80
CA PRO A 10 37.74 -10.19 -7.68
C PRO A 10 36.99 -10.24 -6.34
N TRP A 11 37.61 -9.78 -5.25
CA TRP A 11 36.97 -9.72 -3.93
C TRP A 11 35.85 -8.67 -3.89
N LEU A 12 36.05 -7.55 -4.58
CA LEU A 12 35.07 -6.48 -4.67
C LEU A 12 33.90 -6.84 -5.59
N ILE A 13 34.16 -7.54 -6.71
CA ILE A 13 33.10 -8.06 -7.59
C ILE A 13 32.18 -9.02 -6.82
N MET A 14 32.77 -9.90 -5.99
CA MET A 14 32.01 -10.83 -5.15
C MET A 14 31.16 -10.09 -4.11
N ALA A 15 31.75 -9.10 -3.42
CA ALA A 15 31.05 -8.29 -2.43
C ALA A 15 29.88 -7.52 -3.06
N ILE A 16 30.09 -6.90 -4.23
CA ILE A 16 29.05 -6.17 -4.96
C ILE A 16 27.90 -7.10 -5.33
N ASN A 17 28.18 -8.28 -5.90
CA ASN A 17 27.13 -9.21 -6.29
C ASN A 17 26.32 -9.70 -5.08
N MET A 18 26.98 -10.07 -3.98
CA MET A 18 26.30 -10.45 -2.74
C MET A 18 25.43 -9.32 -2.19
N THR A 19 25.95 -8.10 -2.12
CA THR A 19 25.20 -6.94 -1.61
C THR A 19 24.02 -6.57 -2.50
N VAL A 20 24.18 -6.54 -3.84
CA VAL A 20 23.10 -6.20 -4.77
C VAL A 20 21.95 -7.21 -4.66
N VAL A 21 22.28 -8.52 -4.65
CA VAL A 21 21.27 -9.56 -4.45
C VAL A 21 20.57 -9.39 -3.11
N PHE A 22 21.30 -9.09 -2.04
CA PHE A 22 20.73 -8.89 -0.71
C PHE A 22 19.79 -7.67 -0.65
N VAL A 23 20.20 -6.54 -1.24
CA VAL A 23 19.39 -5.33 -1.34
C VAL A 23 18.08 -5.61 -2.08
N VAL A 24 18.16 -6.30 -3.23
CA VAL A 24 16.97 -6.66 -4.02
C VAL A 24 16.03 -7.56 -3.21
N LEU A 25 16.56 -8.55 -2.49
CA LEU A 25 15.74 -9.43 -1.63
C LEU A 25 15.08 -8.69 -0.47
N ILE A 26 15.78 -7.77 0.19
CA ILE A 26 15.20 -6.93 1.25
C ILE A 26 14.08 -6.06 0.67
N LEU A 27 14.31 -5.42 -0.49
CA LEU A 27 13.29 -4.61 -1.15
C LEU A 27 12.04 -5.43 -1.49
N LEU A 28 12.19 -6.64 -2.02
CA LEU A 28 11.08 -7.55 -2.29
C LEU A 28 10.37 -8.01 -1.00
N GLY A 29 11.13 -8.31 0.06
CA GLY A 29 10.56 -8.71 1.36
C GLY A 29 9.79 -7.58 2.05
N VAL A 30 10.35 -6.36 2.03
CA VAL A 30 9.70 -5.16 2.54
C VAL A 30 8.49 -4.81 1.68
N LEU A 31 8.58 -4.89 0.36
CA LEU A 31 7.44 -4.68 -0.54
C LEU A 31 6.31 -5.67 -0.25
N MET A 32 6.63 -6.95 -0.05
CA MET A 32 5.64 -7.96 0.33
C MET A 32 4.98 -7.62 1.66
N THR A 33 5.75 -7.14 2.64
CA THR A 33 5.25 -6.76 3.96
C THR A 33 4.37 -5.52 3.91
N ILE A 34 4.78 -4.49 3.16
CA ILE A 34 4.00 -3.25 2.96
C ILE A 34 2.70 -3.58 2.24
N VAL A 35 2.74 -4.38 1.17
CA VAL A 35 1.54 -4.83 0.48
C VAL A 35 0.66 -5.61 1.43
N HIS A 36 1.20 -6.52 2.26
CA HIS A 36 0.41 -7.24 3.26
C HIS A 36 -0.23 -6.35 4.34
N LEU A 37 0.41 -5.23 4.68
CA LEU A 37 -0.08 -4.28 5.68
C LEU A 37 -1.17 -3.37 5.12
N ILE A 38 -1.00 -2.94 3.86
CA ILE A 38 -1.94 -2.10 3.13
C ILE A 38 -3.05 -2.93 2.49
N ASP A 39 -2.86 -4.25 2.34
CA ASP A 39 -3.84 -5.21 1.82
C ASP A 39 -5.07 -5.25 2.75
N PRO A 40 -6.14 -4.51 2.40
CA PRO A 40 -7.34 -4.43 3.22
C PRO A 40 -8.16 -5.71 3.11
N THR A 41 -7.81 -6.61 2.17
CA THR A 41 -8.56 -7.83 1.90
C THR A 41 -8.37 -8.90 2.98
N LYS A 42 -7.35 -8.76 3.85
CA LYS A 42 -7.19 -9.62 5.03
C LYS A 42 -8.14 -9.31 6.18
N LYS A 43 -8.89 -8.19 6.12
CA LYS A 43 -9.96 -7.92 7.09
C LYS A 43 -11.21 -8.77 6.90
N LYS A 44 -11.20 -9.71 5.93
CA LYS A 44 -12.33 -10.61 5.70
C LYS A 44 -11.89 -12.02 5.26
N LYS A 45 -10.92 -12.62 5.97
CA LYS A 45 -10.68 -14.06 5.79
C LYS A 45 -10.21 -14.77 7.05
N GLU A 46 -11.07 -14.77 8.06
CA GLU A 46 -11.31 -15.95 8.88
C GLU A 46 -12.82 -16.12 9.06
N VAL A 47 -13.50 -16.51 7.98
CA VAL A 47 -14.71 -17.32 8.10
C VAL A 47 -14.35 -18.67 7.50
N PRO A 48 -13.86 -19.64 8.29
CA PRO A 48 -14.02 -21.03 7.92
C PRO A 48 -15.53 -21.29 7.67
N PRO A 49 -15.90 -21.97 6.58
CA PRO A 49 -17.30 -22.19 6.25
C PRO A 49 -17.95 -23.13 7.27
N SER A 50 -18.97 -22.59 7.94
CA SER A 50 -20.17 -23.27 8.47
C SER A 50 -20.00 -24.41 9.50
N ALA A 51 -20.42 -24.11 10.73
CA ALA A 51 -21.49 -24.86 11.40
C ALA A 51 -22.28 -23.89 12.32
N PRO A 52 -23.62 -23.95 12.36
CA PRO A 52 -24.46 -22.94 12.98
C PRO A 52 -24.56 -23.17 14.49
N VAL A 53 -24.35 -22.13 15.31
CA VAL A 53 -24.85 -22.13 16.69
C VAL A 53 -25.55 -20.79 16.95
N ALA A 54 -26.86 -20.93 17.15
CA ALA A 54 -27.89 -20.06 17.72
C ALA A 54 -27.59 -18.56 18.00
N ALA A 55 -28.51 -17.73 17.50
CA ALA A 55 -28.72 -16.32 17.82
C ALA A 55 -28.83 -16.03 19.34
N PRO A 56 -28.51 -14.80 19.77
CA PRO A 56 -29.61 -13.86 20.08
C PRO A 56 -29.41 -12.43 19.52
N ALA A 57 -30.56 -11.76 19.31
CA ALA A 57 -30.72 -10.45 18.70
C ALA A 57 -30.10 -9.27 19.49
N ALA A 58 -29.55 -8.30 18.76
CA ALA A 58 -29.35 -6.92 19.23
C ALA A 58 -29.59 -5.91 18.10
N THR A 59 -30.35 -4.88 18.44
CA THR A 59 -30.80 -3.67 17.73
C THR A 59 -29.86 -3.11 16.63
N PRO A 60 -30.40 -2.64 15.49
CA PRO A 60 -29.60 -2.05 14.42
C PRO A 60 -29.05 -0.69 14.85
N VAL A 61 -27.74 -0.65 15.11
CA VAL A 61 -26.98 0.60 15.07
C VAL A 61 -26.92 1.03 13.62
N ALA A 62 -27.38 2.25 13.32
CA ALA A 62 -27.40 2.82 11.99
C ALA A 62 -26.02 2.66 11.33
N ALA A 63 -25.97 1.91 10.24
CA ALA A 63 -24.76 1.69 9.46
C ALA A 63 -24.24 3.05 8.95
N PRO A 64 -22.93 3.32 9.05
CA PRO A 64 -22.32 4.38 8.27
C PRO A 64 -22.67 4.13 6.80
N SER A 65 -23.31 5.12 6.16
CA SER A 65 -23.73 5.01 4.77
C SER A 65 -22.48 4.77 3.91
N ALA A 66 -22.34 3.53 3.42
CA ALA A 66 -21.14 3.06 2.74
C ALA A 66 -20.78 3.88 1.49
N SER A 67 -21.75 4.59 0.91
CA SER A 67 -21.57 5.40 -0.30
C SER A 67 -20.73 6.66 -0.05
N ALA A 68 -20.91 7.34 1.09
CA ALA A 68 -20.21 8.58 1.40
C ALA A 68 -18.72 8.35 1.72
N GLN A 69 -18.40 7.20 2.33
CA GLN A 69 -17.02 6.86 2.70
C GLN A 69 -16.10 6.69 1.48
N ASN A 70 -16.63 6.23 0.34
CA ASN A 70 -15.81 6.05 -0.87
C ASN A 70 -15.43 7.39 -1.52
N GLU A 71 -16.33 8.38 -1.48
CA GLU A 71 -16.07 9.70 -2.04
C GLU A 71 -14.99 10.43 -1.21
N ASP A 72 -15.09 10.36 0.12
CA ASP A 72 -14.09 10.91 1.04
C ASP A 72 -12.72 10.22 0.90
N GLU A 73 -12.70 8.90 0.69
CA GLU A 73 -11.47 8.14 0.47
C GLU A 73 -10.79 8.52 -0.86
N VAL A 74 -11.56 8.67 -1.94
CA VAL A 74 -11.04 9.12 -3.24
C VAL A 74 -10.51 10.55 -3.15
N VAL A 75 -11.23 11.45 -2.47
CA VAL A 75 -10.78 12.82 -2.21
C VAL A 75 -9.48 12.82 -1.39
N ALA A 76 -9.40 12.03 -0.32
CA ALA A 76 -8.22 11.92 0.52
C ALA A 76 -7.01 11.34 -0.24
N ALA A 77 -7.22 10.34 -1.10
CA ALA A 77 -6.17 9.77 -1.94
C ALA A 77 -5.64 10.78 -2.97
N ILE A 78 -6.52 11.56 -3.60
CA ILE A 78 -6.15 12.61 -4.56
C ILE A 78 -5.35 13.72 -3.86
N VAL A 79 -5.84 14.21 -2.71
CA VAL A 79 -5.14 15.23 -1.91
C VAL A 79 -3.78 14.70 -1.45
N GLY A 80 -3.71 13.47 -0.95
CA GLY A 80 -2.47 12.83 -0.53
C GLY A 80 -1.43 12.70 -1.65
N ALA A 81 -1.87 12.36 -2.87
CA ALA A 81 -0.99 12.30 -4.03
C ALA A 81 -0.44 13.69 -4.44
N ILE A 82 -1.28 14.73 -4.37
CA ILE A 82 -0.87 16.12 -4.69
C ILE A 82 0.13 16.65 -3.64
N VAL A 83 -0.08 16.31 -2.36
CA VAL A 83 0.87 16.60 -1.28
C VAL A 83 2.19 15.87 -1.49
N ALA A 84 2.16 14.60 -1.91
CA ALA A 84 3.38 13.84 -2.23
C ALA A 84 4.16 14.41 -3.41
N MET A 85 3.48 15.09 -4.34
CA MET A 85 4.10 15.82 -5.46
C MET A 85 4.69 17.19 -5.04
N GLY A 86 4.57 17.56 -3.76
CA GLY A 86 5.14 18.79 -3.19
C GLY A 86 4.22 20.01 -3.24
N TYR A 87 2.93 19.83 -3.56
CA TYR A 87 1.93 20.90 -3.56
C TYR A 87 1.14 20.90 -2.26
N SER A 88 0.84 22.06 -1.70
CA SER A 88 0.04 22.15 -0.46
C SER A 88 -1.44 21.91 -0.74
N SER A 89 -2.17 21.39 0.26
CA SER A 89 -3.62 21.18 0.19
C SER A 89 -4.41 22.45 -0.15
N GLU A 90 -3.87 23.63 0.15
CA GLU A 90 -4.48 24.94 -0.17
C GLU A 90 -4.41 25.28 -1.68
N GLN A 91 -3.57 24.58 -2.45
CA GLN A 91 -3.46 24.75 -3.90
C GLN A 91 -4.52 23.93 -4.66
N ILE A 92 -5.31 23.13 -3.96
CA ILE A 92 -6.38 22.31 -4.53
C ILE A 92 -7.68 23.13 -4.50
N ALA A 93 -8.04 23.76 -5.62
CA ALA A 93 -9.22 24.62 -5.69
C ALA A 93 -10.56 23.86 -5.65
N SER A 94 -10.65 22.70 -6.29
CA SER A 94 -11.85 21.85 -6.27
C SER A 94 -11.56 20.45 -6.77
N ILE A 95 -12.30 19.47 -6.25
CA ILE A 95 -12.37 18.10 -6.78
C ILE A 95 -13.82 17.88 -7.20
N ARG A 96 -14.05 17.47 -8.45
CA ARG A 96 -15.38 17.17 -8.99
C ARG A 96 -15.54 15.64 -9.07
N PRO A 97 -16.26 15.00 -8.15
CA PRO A 97 -16.63 13.61 -8.28
C PRO A 97 -17.59 13.47 -9.48
N THR A 98 -17.25 12.62 -10.44
CA THR A 98 -18.21 12.15 -11.43
C THR A 98 -18.91 10.95 -10.82
N ALA A 99 -20.09 11.17 -10.24
CA ALA A 99 -20.99 10.09 -9.82
C ALA A 99 -21.42 9.24 -11.02
#